data_AF-A0A4Q3XXF4-F1
#
_entry.id   AF-A0A4Q3XXF4-F1
#
_cell.length_a   1.000
_cell.length_b   1.000
_cell.length_c   1.000
_cell.angle_alpha   90.00
_cell.angle_beta   90.00
_cell.angle_gamma   90.00
#
_symmetry.space_group_name_H-M   'P 1'
#
loop_
_entity.id
_entity.type
_entity.pdbx_description
1 polymer ?
#
loop_
_entity_poly.entity_id
_entity_poly.type
_entity_poly.pdbx_seq_one_letter_code
_entity_poly.pdbx_strand_id
1 'polypeptide(L)'
;MRVLFILVATVMVAGGLIATIKVPNVEDNRRILANYRDDPQTTLQRLESAIFQCVPDSAKSATGTRFTKAVIAPFYVKVVDLRMAGAARESFSAQIQKWIINNHPELLTSLPDKDFLELVGYLKKIGDDDVENCILSAAMSSDRNVRGGVDNWELRL
;
A
#
# COMPACT_ATOMS: atom_id res chain seq x y z
N MET A 1 -23.45 -8.90 -8.92
CA MET A 1 -23.30 -8.37 -7.54
C MET A 1 -21.85 -8.22 -7.08
N ARG A 2 -20.92 -9.16 -7.34
CA ARG A 2 -19.50 -9.03 -6.91
C ARG A 2 -18.77 -7.78 -7.44
N VAL A 3 -18.99 -7.40 -8.69
CA VAL A 3 -18.43 -6.17 -9.28
C VAL A 3 -18.84 -4.93 -8.45
N LEU A 4 -20.09 -4.84 -8.00
CA LEU A 4 -20.57 -3.75 -7.13
C LEU A 4 -19.85 -3.74 -5.77
N PHE A 5 -19.62 -4.90 -5.14
CA PHE A 5 -18.87 -4.97 -3.87
C PHE A 5 -17.41 -4.57 -4.01
N ILE A 6 -16.77 -4.89 -5.13
CA ILE A 6 -15.38 -4.50 -5.40
C ILE A 6 -15.28 -3.00 -5.71
N LEU A 7 -16.24 -2.47 -6.47
CA LEU A 7 -16.36 -1.03 -6.70
C LEU A 7 -16.64 -0.27 -5.40
N VAL A 8 -17.46 -0.83 -4.51
CA VAL A 8 -17.73 -0.24 -3.18
C VAL A 8 -16.53 -0.38 -2.25
N ALA A 9 -15.82 -1.51 -2.24
CA ALA A 9 -14.60 -1.70 -1.45
C ALA A 9 -13.47 -0.79 -1.92
N THR A 10 -13.29 -0.61 -3.23
CA THR A 10 -12.35 0.37 -3.79
C THR A 10 -12.76 1.79 -3.45
N VAL A 11 -14.06 2.12 -3.47
CA VAL A 11 -14.58 3.43 -3.03
C VAL A 11 -14.49 3.62 -1.52
N MET A 12 -14.55 2.58 -0.70
CA MET A 12 -14.37 2.65 0.76
C MET A 12 -12.90 2.75 1.14
N VAL A 13 -12.01 1.99 0.50
CA VAL A 13 -10.55 2.08 0.68
C VAL A 13 -10.07 3.43 0.15
N ALA A 14 -10.46 3.82 -1.07
CA ALA A 14 -10.19 5.17 -1.57
C ALA A 14 -10.87 6.24 -0.70
N GLY A 15 -12.11 6.04 -0.26
CA GLY A 15 -12.85 7.01 0.56
C GLY A 15 -12.26 7.23 1.95
N GLY A 16 -11.69 6.19 2.56
CA GLY A 16 -10.92 6.24 3.81
C GLY A 16 -9.54 6.85 3.59
N LEU A 17 -8.81 6.40 2.57
CA LEU A 17 -7.49 6.93 2.17
C LEU A 17 -7.55 8.40 1.66
N ILE A 18 -8.73 8.87 1.23
CA ILE A 18 -9.00 10.25 0.78
C ILE A 18 -9.61 11.10 1.91
N ALA A 19 -10.24 10.52 2.94
CA ALA A 19 -10.67 11.30 4.11
C ALA A 19 -9.45 11.86 4.88
N THR A 20 -8.28 11.24 4.72
CA THR A 20 -6.98 11.72 5.21
C THR A 20 -6.20 12.45 4.11
N ILE A 21 -6.73 13.56 3.57
CA ILE A 21 -5.89 14.57 2.84
C ILE A 21 -5.01 15.34 3.85
N LYS A 22 -4.35 14.61 4.74
CA LYS A 22 -3.02 14.91 5.24
C LYS A 22 -2.21 13.79 4.63
N VAL A 23 -1.44 14.04 3.58
CA VAL A 23 -0.43 13.07 3.14
C VAL A 23 0.53 12.93 4.32
N PRO A 24 0.44 11.86 5.13
CA PRO A 24 1.41 11.68 6.20
C PRO A 24 2.74 11.50 5.49
N ASN A 25 3.77 12.20 5.95
CA ASN A 25 5.13 11.90 5.55
C ASN A 25 5.38 12.01 4.01
N VAL A 26 5.06 13.17 3.44
CA VAL A 26 5.23 13.52 2.00
C VAL A 26 6.62 13.16 1.46
N GLU A 27 7.66 13.29 2.28
CA GLU A 27 9.04 12.98 1.89
C GLU A 27 9.27 11.49 1.67
N ASP A 28 8.79 10.63 2.57
CA ASP A 28 8.90 9.17 2.43
C ASP A 28 8.07 8.67 1.24
N ASN A 29 6.89 9.27 1.01
CA ASN A 29 6.08 9.01 -0.18
C ASN A 29 6.80 9.38 -1.49
N ARG A 30 7.49 10.53 -1.54
CA ARG A 30 8.31 10.91 -2.70
C ARG A 30 9.47 9.94 -2.93
N ARG A 31 10.13 9.51 -1.86
CA ARG A 31 11.25 8.56 -1.94
C ARG A 31 10.82 7.20 -2.45
N ILE A 32 9.68 6.67 -1.99
CA ILE A 32 9.12 5.43 -2.52
C ILE A 32 8.89 5.55 -4.04
N LEU A 33 8.30 6.65 -4.51
CA LEU A 33 8.08 6.84 -5.95
C LEU A 33 9.38 7.01 -6.74
N ALA A 34 10.39 7.68 -6.18
CA ALA A 34 11.69 7.81 -6.81
C ALA A 34 12.39 6.44 -6.92
N ASN A 35 12.50 5.72 -5.80
CA ASN A 35 13.07 4.37 -5.76
C ASN A 35 12.31 3.40 -6.67
N TYR A 36 10.98 3.51 -6.75
CA TYR A 36 10.19 2.67 -7.64
C TYR A 36 10.43 2.95 -9.12
N ARG A 37 10.73 4.20 -9.49
CA ARG A 37 11.10 4.56 -10.88
C ARG A 37 12.48 4.05 -11.24
N ASP A 38 13.40 4.06 -10.29
CA ASP A 38 14.78 3.63 -10.48
C ASP A 38 14.91 2.10 -10.47
N ASP A 39 14.32 1.44 -9.46
CA ASP A 39 14.28 -0.02 -9.31
C ASP A 39 12.91 -0.47 -8.76
N PRO A 40 11.95 -0.76 -9.66
CA PRO A 40 10.61 -1.21 -9.29
C PRO A 40 10.63 -2.51 -8.47
N GLN A 41 11.51 -3.45 -8.82
CA GLN A 41 11.50 -4.79 -8.22
C GLN A 41 12.00 -4.75 -6.78
N THR A 42 13.14 -4.10 -6.55
CA THR A 42 13.69 -3.92 -5.20
C THR A 42 12.75 -3.10 -4.32
N THR A 43 12.14 -2.05 -4.87
CA THR A 43 11.19 -1.22 -4.12
C THR A 43 9.95 -2.02 -3.71
N LEU A 44 9.40 -2.84 -4.60
CA LEU A 44 8.27 -3.72 -4.26
C LEU A 44 8.64 -4.76 -3.20
N GLN A 45 9.85 -5.33 -3.24
CA GLN A 45 10.31 -6.27 -2.21
C GLN A 45 10.48 -5.61 -0.84
N ARG A 46 10.96 -4.37 -0.81
CA ARG A 46 11.05 -3.58 0.43
C ARG A 46 9.66 -3.28 0.99
N LEU A 47 8.73 -2.87 0.13
CA LEU A 47 7.33 -2.62 0.51
C LEU A 47 6.64 -3.90 0.99
N GLU A 48 6.84 -5.03 0.31
CA GLU A 48 6.35 -6.34 0.73
C GLU A 48 6.85 -6.68 2.14
N SER A 49 8.15 -6.54 2.38
CA SER A 49 8.76 -6.80 3.68
C SER A 49 8.21 -5.87 4.77
N ALA A 50 8.04 -4.59 4.45
CA ALA A 50 7.44 -3.61 5.35
C ALA A 50 5.97 -3.93 5.68
N ILE A 51 5.18 -4.34 4.69
CA ILE A 51 3.79 -4.77 4.88
C ILE A 51 3.73 -6.00 5.79
N PHE A 52 4.61 -6.99 5.60
CA PHE A 52 4.66 -8.16 6.48
C PHE A 52 5.05 -7.80 7.91
N GLN A 53 5.93 -6.83 8.10
CA GLN A 53 6.31 -6.35 9.42
C GLN A 53 5.15 -5.64 10.13
N CYS A 54 4.44 -4.76 9.42
CA CYS A 54 3.39 -3.91 9.99
C CYS A 54 2.00 -4.59 10.02
N VAL A 55 1.78 -5.61 9.19
CA VAL A 55 0.55 -6.42 9.12
C VAL A 55 0.95 -7.90 9.19
N PRO A 56 1.39 -8.41 10.36
CA PRO A 56 1.97 -9.75 10.48
C PRO A 56 1.01 -10.88 10.10
N ASP A 57 -0.30 -10.66 10.17
CA ASP A 57 -1.30 -11.64 9.74
C ASP A 57 -1.28 -11.89 8.22
N SER A 58 -0.76 -10.95 7.43
CA SER A 58 -0.59 -11.13 5.97
C SER A 58 0.53 -12.12 5.64
N ALA A 59 1.60 -12.15 6.45
CA ALA A 59 2.71 -13.10 6.32
C ALA A 59 2.35 -14.52 6.81
N LYS A 60 1.37 -14.64 7.71
CA LYS A 60 0.93 -15.93 8.27
C LYS A 60 -0.03 -16.70 7.35
N SER A 61 -0.58 -16.05 6.33
CA SER A 61 -1.50 -16.64 5.36
C SER A 61 -0.81 -16.83 4.02
N ALA A 62 -0.96 -18.01 3.40
CA ALA A 62 -0.50 -18.24 2.02
C ALA A 62 -1.21 -17.28 1.03
N THR A 63 -2.51 -17.03 1.27
CA THR A 63 -3.32 -16.08 0.52
C THR A 63 -2.83 -14.64 0.77
N GLY A 64 -2.56 -14.28 2.03
CA GLY A 64 -2.00 -12.98 2.41
C GLY A 64 -0.63 -12.72 1.80
N THR A 65 0.26 -13.70 1.78
CA THR A 65 1.60 -13.60 1.17
C THR A 65 1.48 -13.36 -0.34
N ARG A 66 0.66 -14.18 -1.01
CA ARG A 66 0.39 -14.05 -2.45
C ARG A 66 -0.17 -12.67 -2.79
N PHE A 67 -1.17 -12.20 -2.05
CA PHE A 67 -1.77 -10.88 -2.30
C PHE A 67 -0.84 -9.74 -1.96
N THR A 68 -0.04 -9.85 -0.91
CA THR A 68 0.90 -8.79 -0.53
C THR A 68 1.85 -8.48 -1.67
N LYS A 69 2.44 -9.53 -2.24
CA LYS A 69 3.36 -9.44 -3.38
C LYS A 69 2.67 -9.02 -4.68
N ALA A 70 1.57 -9.68 -5.02
CA ALA A 70 0.96 -9.54 -6.34
C ALA A 70 0.06 -8.30 -6.48
N VAL A 71 -0.58 -7.87 -5.40
CA VAL A 71 -1.67 -6.87 -5.45
C VAL A 71 -1.38 -5.69 -4.53
N ILE A 72 -1.13 -5.94 -3.24
CA ILE A 72 -1.13 -4.90 -2.21
C ILE A 72 0.08 -3.97 -2.35
N ALA A 73 1.30 -4.50 -2.52
CA ALA A 73 2.48 -3.65 -2.69
C ALA A 73 2.41 -2.79 -3.98
N PRO A 74 2.04 -3.33 -5.15
CA PRO A 74 1.79 -2.52 -6.34
C PRO A 74 0.64 -1.51 -6.16
N PHE A 75 -0.45 -1.91 -5.51
CA PHE A 75 -1.57 -1.03 -5.20
C PHE A 75 -1.14 0.14 -4.32
N TYR A 76 -0.29 -0.11 -3.32
CA TYR A 76 0.25 0.93 -2.43
C TYR A 76 1.03 1.98 -3.21
N VAL A 77 1.94 1.56 -4.11
CA VAL A 77 2.67 2.48 -5.00
C VAL A 77 1.69 3.30 -5.84
N LYS A 78 0.63 2.67 -6.39
CA LYS A 78 -0.34 3.39 -7.21
C LYS A 78 -1.14 4.42 -6.40
N VAL A 79 -1.49 4.11 -5.17
CA VAL A 79 -2.14 5.05 -4.24
C VAL A 79 -1.22 6.24 -3.93
N VAL A 80 0.05 5.98 -3.64
CA VAL A 80 1.04 7.05 -3.38
C VAL A 80 1.22 7.94 -4.61
N ASP A 81 1.34 7.35 -5.81
CA ASP A 81 1.44 8.07 -7.09
C ASP A 81 0.26 9.03 -7.30
N LEU A 82 -0.97 8.53 -7.12
CA LEU A 82 -2.18 9.34 -7.27
C LEU A 82 -2.31 10.44 -6.20
N ARG A 83 -1.94 10.15 -4.95
CA ARG A 83 -1.92 11.14 -3.85
C ARG A 83 -0.91 12.26 -4.14
N MET A 84 0.30 11.88 -4.59
CA MET A 84 1.36 12.84 -4.92
C MET A 84 1.05 13.68 -6.16
N ALA A 85 0.29 13.14 -7.11
CA ALA A 85 -0.23 13.88 -8.26
C ALA A 85 -1.38 14.84 -7.92
N GLY A 86 -1.87 14.84 -6.66
CA GLY A 86 -2.99 15.68 -6.25
C GLY A 86 -4.31 15.32 -6.93
N ALA A 87 -4.51 14.05 -7.30
CA ALA A 87 -5.69 13.62 -8.02
C ALA A 87 -6.97 13.93 -7.22
N ALA A 88 -7.94 14.59 -7.87
CA ALA A 88 -9.24 14.87 -7.26
C ALA A 88 -9.94 13.56 -6.87
N ARG A 89 -10.70 13.56 -5.77
CA ARG A 89 -11.34 12.37 -5.17
C ARG A 89 -12.09 11.49 -6.18
N GLU A 90 -12.86 12.10 -7.07
CA GLU A 90 -13.64 11.41 -8.11
C GLU A 90 -12.73 10.73 -9.14
N SER A 91 -11.66 11.44 -9.56
CA SER A 91 -10.66 10.90 -10.47
C SER A 91 -9.77 9.83 -9.81
N PHE A 92 -9.57 9.90 -8.50
CA PHE A 92 -8.74 8.95 -7.74
C PHE A 92 -9.37 7.56 -7.78
N SER A 93 -10.64 7.45 -7.37
CA SER A 93 -11.37 6.18 -7.37
C SER A 93 -11.46 5.59 -8.79
N ALA A 94 -11.76 6.42 -9.79
CA ALA A 94 -11.82 5.98 -11.18
C ALA A 94 -10.47 5.45 -11.69
N GLN A 95 -9.36 6.11 -11.33
CA GLN A 95 -8.01 5.68 -11.71
C GLN A 95 -7.60 4.39 -11.03
N ILE A 96 -7.93 4.20 -9.74
CA ILE A 96 -7.70 2.94 -9.03
C ILE A 96 -8.52 1.81 -9.66
N GLN A 97 -9.80 2.04 -9.96
CA GLN A 97 -10.65 1.02 -10.60
C GLN A 97 -10.11 0.63 -11.97
N LYS A 98 -9.74 1.61 -12.79
CA LYS A 98 -9.11 1.36 -14.10
C LYS A 98 -7.82 0.56 -13.96
N TRP A 99 -7.00 0.88 -12.95
CA TRP A 99 -5.77 0.14 -12.68
C TRP A 99 -6.04 -1.32 -12.29
N ILE A 100 -7.00 -1.58 -11.40
CA ILE A 100 -7.39 -2.95 -11.00
C ILE A 100 -7.91 -3.75 -12.20
N ILE A 101 -8.79 -3.16 -13.02
CA ILE A 101 -9.34 -3.82 -14.21
C ILE A 101 -8.20 -4.24 -15.17
N ASN A 102 -7.20 -3.37 -15.33
CA ASN A 102 -6.12 -3.60 -16.29
C ASN A 102 -5.04 -4.55 -15.77
N ASN A 103 -4.74 -4.52 -14.46
CA ASN A 103 -3.58 -5.24 -13.90
C ASN A 103 -3.97 -6.48 -13.08
N HIS A 104 -5.20 -6.52 -12.55
CA HIS A 104 -5.69 -7.58 -11.68
C HIS A 104 -7.15 -7.98 -11.99
N PRO A 105 -7.48 -8.31 -13.26
CA PRO A 105 -8.84 -8.69 -13.66
C PRO A 105 -9.38 -9.93 -12.92
N GLU A 106 -8.49 -10.79 -12.41
CA GLU A 106 -8.82 -11.96 -11.59
C GLU A 106 -9.53 -11.59 -10.29
N LEU A 107 -9.21 -10.42 -9.71
CA LEU A 107 -9.88 -9.91 -8.51
C LEU A 107 -11.36 -9.62 -8.77
N LEU A 108 -11.72 -9.35 -10.04
CA LEU A 108 -13.08 -9.00 -10.47
C LEU A 108 -13.92 -10.22 -10.87
N THR A 109 -13.28 -11.31 -11.28
CA THR A 109 -13.93 -12.35 -12.07
C THR A 109 -13.81 -13.76 -11.50
N SER A 110 -12.66 -14.10 -10.89
CA SER A 110 -12.33 -15.50 -10.57
C SER A 110 -11.92 -15.75 -9.11
N LEU A 111 -11.85 -14.71 -8.29
CA LEU A 111 -11.42 -14.85 -6.90
C LEU A 111 -12.52 -15.46 -6.00
N PRO A 112 -12.21 -16.46 -5.16
CA PRO A 112 -13.13 -16.97 -4.13
C PRO A 112 -13.54 -15.87 -3.15
N ASP A 113 -14.79 -15.89 -2.66
CA ASP A 113 -15.30 -14.86 -1.73
C ASP A 113 -14.46 -14.75 -0.45
N LYS A 114 -13.98 -15.89 0.06
CA LYS A 114 -13.11 -15.94 1.24
C LYS A 114 -11.80 -15.17 1.00
N ASP A 115 -11.12 -15.48 -0.10
CA ASP A 115 -9.86 -14.82 -0.48
C ASP A 115 -10.09 -13.32 -0.74
N PHE A 116 -11.24 -12.97 -1.33
CA PHE A 116 -11.62 -11.58 -1.55
C PHE A 116 -11.81 -10.81 -0.23
N LEU A 117 -12.55 -11.37 0.72
CA LEU A 117 -12.74 -10.77 2.04
C LEU A 117 -11.42 -10.63 2.80
N GLU A 118 -10.53 -11.60 2.67
CA GLU A 118 -9.20 -11.57 3.26
C GLU A 118 -8.36 -10.41 2.67
N LEU A 119 -8.35 -10.26 1.34
CA LEU A 119 -7.71 -9.13 0.66
C LEU A 119 -8.28 -7.78 1.12
N VAL A 120 -9.60 -7.63 1.17
CA VAL A 120 -10.26 -6.41 1.65
C VAL A 120 -9.88 -6.11 3.10
N GLY A 121 -9.79 -7.15 3.95
CA GLY A 121 -9.34 -7.04 5.32
C GLY A 121 -7.92 -6.48 5.44
N TYR A 122 -6.99 -6.95 4.60
CA TYR A 122 -5.63 -6.42 4.56
C TYR A 122 -5.57 -4.98 4.05
N LEU A 123 -6.29 -4.67 2.97
CA LEU A 123 -6.34 -3.30 2.44
C LEU A 123 -6.92 -2.30 3.47
N LYS A 124 -7.93 -2.71 4.24
CA LYS A 124 -8.49 -1.90 5.32
C LYS A 124 -7.46 -1.67 6.45
N LYS A 125 -6.71 -2.72 6.84
CA LYS A 125 -5.65 -2.58 7.86
C LYS A 125 -4.53 -1.64 7.40
N ILE A 126 -4.13 -1.72 6.13
CA ILE A 126 -3.05 -0.90 5.58
C ILE A 126 -3.47 0.57 5.45
N GLY A 127 -4.75 0.85 5.22
CA GLY A 127 -5.28 2.21 5.20
C GLY A 127 -5.48 2.83 6.59
N ASP A 128 -5.12 2.14 7.67
CA ASP A 128 -5.03 2.72 9.01
C ASP A 128 -3.75 3.57 9.10
N ASP A 129 -3.86 4.80 9.61
CA ASP A 129 -2.76 5.77 9.64
C ASP A 129 -1.52 5.22 10.38
N ASP A 130 -1.70 4.46 11.47
CA ASP A 130 -0.58 3.91 12.24
C ASP A 130 0.17 2.81 11.47
N VAL A 131 -0.60 1.99 10.74
CA VAL A 131 -0.04 0.93 9.89
C VAL A 131 0.63 1.54 8.66
N GLU A 132 0.02 2.54 8.03
CA GLU A 132 0.60 3.26 6.91
C GLU A 132 1.93 3.91 7.31
N ASN A 133 1.98 4.59 8.45
CA ASN A 133 3.20 5.20 8.98
C ASN A 133 4.29 4.15 9.29
N CYS A 134 3.90 2.99 9.84
CA CYS A 134 4.81 1.87 10.05
C CYS A 134 5.42 1.39 8.72
N ILE A 135 4.60 1.20 7.68
CA ILE A 135 5.04 0.72 6.36
C ILE A 135 6.02 1.71 5.74
N LEU A 136 5.70 3.01 5.76
CA LEU A 136 6.57 4.07 5.23
C LEU A 136 7.94 4.07 5.95
N SER A 137 7.91 4.04 7.27
CA SER A 137 9.13 4.03 8.09
C SER A 137 9.97 2.78 7.85
N ALA A 138 9.35 1.60 7.83
CA ALA A 138 10.03 0.33 7.63
C ALA A 138 10.61 0.21 6.21
N ALA A 139 9.86 0.59 5.18
CA ALA A 139 10.31 0.53 3.78
C ALA A 139 11.52 1.44 3.52
N MET A 140 11.60 2.57 4.23
CA MET A 140 12.67 3.57 4.08
C MET A 140 13.82 3.41 5.10
N SER A 141 13.70 2.51 6.07
CA SER A 141 14.71 2.29 7.11
C SER A 141 16.08 1.88 6.54
N SER A 142 16.11 1.18 5.40
CA SER A 142 17.32 0.81 4.69
C SER A 142 18.06 1.99 4.05
N ASP A 143 17.35 3.06 3.68
CA ASP A 143 17.94 4.25 3.04
C ASP A 143 18.47 5.26 4.07
N ARG A 144 18.01 5.19 5.33
CA ARG A 144 18.53 6.03 6.42
C ARG A 144 20.00 5.73 6.74
N ASN A 145 20.46 4.50 6.48
CA ASN A 145 21.86 4.11 6.68
C ASN A 145 22.82 4.61 5.58
N VAL A 146 22.32 5.25 4.51
CA VAL A 146 23.17 5.79 3.42
C VAL A 146 23.36 7.31 3.54
N ARG A 147 22.61 8.00 4.42
CA ARG A 147 22.72 9.47 4.57
C ARG A 147 22.84 10.01 6.00
N GLY A 148 22.81 9.17 7.03
CA GLY A 148 23.08 9.59 8.40
C GLY A 148 24.34 8.92 8.91
N GLY A 149 25.45 9.66 8.94
CA GLY A 149 26.55 9.32 9.82
C GLY A 149 26.02 9.13 11.25
N VAL A 150 26.56 8.12 11.92
CA VAL A 150 26.76 8.02 13.37
C VAL A 150 26.08 9.15 14.15
N ASP A 151 24.93 8.87 14.77
CA ASP A 151 24.57 9.47 16.05
C ASP A 151 23.44 8.69 16.75
N ASN A 152 23.90 7.85 17.67
CA ASN A 152 23.30 7.39 18.92
C ASN A 152 21.79 7.08 18.98
N TRP A 153 21.54 5.79 18.89
CA TRP A 153 20.74 5.05 19.87
C TRP A 153 21.13 5.46 21.31
N GLU A 154 20.33 6.31 21.94
CA GLU A 154 20.18 6.35 23.40
C GLU A 154 18.70 6.47 23.74
N LEU A 155 18.02 5.33 23.87
CA LEU A 155 16.79 5.25 24.65
C LEU A 155 17.19 5.17 26.13
N ARG A 156 17.18 6.32 26.80
CA ARG A 156 16.99 6.42 28.24
C ARG A 156 15.78 7.30 28.51
N LEU A 157 14.76 6.70 29.11
CA LEU A 157 14.15 7.12 30.39
C LEU A 157 13.23 5.98 30.87
#